data_AF-Q2FM46-F1
#
_entry.id   AF-Q2FM46-F1
#
_cell.length_a   1.000
_cell.length_b   1.000
_cell.length_c   1.000
_cell.angle_alpha   90.00
_cell.angle_beta   90.00
_cell.angle_gamma   90.00
#
_symmetry.space_group_name_H-M   'P 1'
#
loop_
_entity.id
_entity.type
_entity.pdbx_description
1 polymer ?
#
loop_
_entity_poly.entity_id
_entity_poly.type
_entity_poly.pdbx_seq_one_letter_code
_entity_poly.pdbx_strand_id
1 'polypeptide(L)'
;MTLLPSSPGQCLVCRKDISRKSAEVHLISHKKKKSPKPSAYLIEVTAEGHPEYWMYLSSLPDATLEDIDLLLKDIWMGDDHISSFTIEGEEYTSYPDSSGMKVRVGKVFRPGMTCTYTCNFFSPTVLHLVVMERQPAYTPAHDSICVVARNSRIPYDCDICGSKADFFCDECYHEGGTPLICKHCLPHHNCSYEEIQVIPDSPLFGIEYFAEEPDRLVRWYPEGWTSDEIISPELYELLDRYFEKYMEEDEECDLQDSDEDEDDEVPSVPGRSGSLPPGVKYDRKDSEDMKSTVPSGFVSTLIDLCIKEMRKSYGIEPKTTLNKNLFQ
;
A
#
# COMPACT_ATOMS: atom_id res chain seq x y z
N MET A 1 18.70 25.16 2.52
CA MET A 1 17.83 24.65 1.45
C MET A 1 18.71 24.27 0.28
N THR A 2 19.32 23.09 0.37
CA THR A 2 20.15 22.53 -0.70
C THR A 2 19.18 21.98 -1.73
N LEU A 3 19.22 22.54 -2.94
CA LEU A 3 18.46 22.06 -4.10
C LEU A 3 18.72 20.56 -4.24
N LEU A 4 17.68 19.73 -4.08
CA LEU A 4 17.77 18.31 -4.38
C LEU A 4 18.25 18.17 -5.84
N PRO A 5 19.39 17.50 -6.08
CA PRO A 5 19.89 17.26 -7.41
C PRO A 5 18.85 16.38 -8.11
N SER A 6 18.28 16.91 -9.20
CA SER A 6 17.42 16.22 -10.18
C SER A 6 17.00 14.79 -9.78
N SER A 7 15.83 14.61 -9.15
CA SER A 7 15.34 13.26 -8.83
C SER A 7 15.34 12.42 -10.11
N PRO A 8 16.20 11.38 -10.21
CA PRO A 8 16.37 10.60 -11.41
C PRO A 8 15.14 9.72 -11.65
N GLY A 9 14.94 9.34 -12.90
CA GLY A 9 13.86 8.45 -13.29
C GLY A 9 14.00 8.01 -14.73
N GLN A 10 12.95 7.37 -15.22
CA GLN A 10 12.95 6.80 -16.55
C GLN A 10 11.68 7.17 -17.31
N CYS A 11 11.82 7.44 -18.60
CA CYS A 11 10.69 7.49 -19.51
C CYS A 11 10.30 6.05 -19.86
N LEU A 12 9.12 5.60 -19.44
CA LEU A 12 8.66 4.24 -19.69
C LEU A 12 8.25 4.01 -21.16
N VAL A 13 8.02 5.08 -21.94
CA VAL A 13 7.68 5.01 -23.36
C VAL A 13 8.89 4.71 -24.25
N CYS A 14 10.06 5.30 -23.95
CA CYS A 14 11.27 5.14 -24.76
C CYS A 14 12.48 4.56 -24.00
N ARG A 15 12.28 4.21 -22.73
CA ARG A 15 13.25 3.60 -21.80
C ARG A 15 14.51 4.44 -21.53
N LYS A 16 14.50 5.73 -21.85
CA LYS A 16 15.62 6.63 -21.56
C LYS A 16 15.58 7.13 -20.12
N ASP A 17 16.76 7.23 -19.53
CA ASP A 17 16.95 7.92 -18.26
C ASP A 17 16.66 9.41 -18.43
N ILE A 18 15.92 9.94 -17.45
CA ILE A 18 15.50 11.32 -17.36
C ILE A 18 15.57 11.74 -15.88
N SER A 19 15.22 12.99 -15.61
CA SER A 19 14.93 13.46 -14.26
C SER A 19 13.54 14.04 -14.20
N ARG A 20 12.98 14.19 -12.99
CA ARG A 20 11.72 14.90 -12.75
C ARG A 20 11.66 16.24 -13.51
N LYS A 21 12.74 17.02 -13.41
CA LYS A 21 12.85 18.36 -14.04
C LYS A 21 12.78 18.32 -15.57
N SER A 22 13.28 17.25 -16.19
CA SER A 22 13.28 17.09 -17.65
C SER A 22 12.10 16.27 -18.17
N ALA A 23 11.33 15.63 -17.29
CA ALA A 23 10.34 14.62 -17.66
C ALA A 23 9.23 15.19 -18.53
N GLU A 24 8.62 16.31 -18.12
CA GLU A 24 7.58 16.98 -18.90
C GLU A 24 8.07 17.32 -20.33
N VAL A 25 9.19 18.04 -20.44
CA VAL A 25 9.76 18.44 -21.74
C VAL A 25 10.10 17.22 -22.60
N HIS A 26 10.65 16.17 -21.99
CA HIS A 26 10.96 14.93 -22.66
C HIS A 26 9.68 14.25 -23.19
N LEU A 27 8.65 14.11 -22.37
CA LEU A 27 7.40 13.44 -22.72
C LEU A 27 6.63 14.20 -23.82
N ILE A 28 6.65 15.54 -23.77
CA ILE A 28 6.10 16.39 -24.83
C ILE A 28 6.84 16.19 -26.17
N SER A 29 8.14 15.86 -26.13
CA SER A 29 8.93 15.66 -27.35
C SER A 29 8.56 14.39 -28.13
N HIS A 30 7.88 13.43 -27.49
CA HIS A 30 7.39 12.20 -28.15
C HIS A 30 6.25 12.46 -29.15
N LYS A 31 5.74 13.71 -29.25
CA LYS A 31 4.71 14.12 -30.22
C LYS A 31 5.06 13.67 -31.66
N LYS A 32 4.34 12.68 -32.17
CA LYS A 32 4.27 12.41 -33.63
C LYS A 32 3.41 13.49 -34.31
N LYS A 33 3.85 13.96 -35.48
CA LYS A 33 3.08 14.91 -36.31
C LYS A 33 1.78 14.22 -36.78
N LYS A 34 0.65 14.70 -36.25
CA LYS A 34 -0.76 14.38 -36.57
C LYS A 34 -1.33 13.09 -35.94
N SER A 35 -2.08 13.22 -34.84
CA SER A 35 -3.14 12.27 -34.49
C SER A 35 -4.52 12.98 -34.54
N PRO A 36 -5.59 12.36 -35.08
CA PRO A 36 -6.89 13.02 -35.23
C PRO A 36 -7.84 12.94 -34.01
N LYS A 37 -7.54 12.19 -32.93
CA LYS A 37 -8.31 12.00 -31.67
C LYS A 37 -7.63 10.91 -30.79
N PRO A 38 -7.95 10.74 -29.49
CA PRO A 38 -8.18 11.74 -28.44
C PRO A 38 -6.85 12.19 -27.81
N SER A 39 -6.83 13.41 -27.30
CA SER A 39 -5.70 13.98 -26.57
C SER A 39 -5.81 13.57 -25.09
N ALA A 40 -4.87 12.78 -24.57
CA ALA A 40 -4.79 12.35 -23.17
C ALA A 40 -4.25 13.48 -22.29
N TYR A 41 -4.68 13.58 -21.04
CA TYR A 41 -4.04 14.40 -20.03
C TYR A 41 -2.67 13.83 -19.68
N LEU A 42 -1.66 14.70 -19.59
CA LEU A 42 -0.42 14.40 -18.89
C LEU A 42 -0.57 14.89 -17.44
N ILE A 43 -0.36 14.02 -16.46
CA ILE A 43 -0.59 14.34 -15.04
C ILE A 43 0.71 14.03 -14.28
N GLU A 44 1.35 15.03 -13.69
CA GLU A 44 2.44 14.80 -12.74
C GLU A 44 1.82 14.45 -11.38
N VAL A 45 2.35 13.41 -10.73
CA VAL A 45 1.98 13.00 -9.38
C VAL A 45 3.24 13.00 -8.53
N THR A 46 3.18 13.63 -7.35
CA THR A 46 4.31 13.72 -6.40
C THR A 46 3.84 13.49 -4.98
N ALA A 47 4.66 12.83 -4.15
CA ALA A 47 4.36 12.63 -2.74
C ALA A 47 4.74 13.86 -1.90
N GLU A 48 3.84 14.28 -1.00
CA GLU A 48 4.13 15.32 -0.01
C GLU A 48 5.21 14.83 0.95
N GLY A 49 6.19 15.67 1.29
CA GLY A 49 7.33 15.30 2.14
C GLY A 49 8.41 14.46 1.44
N HIS A 50 8.08 13.76 0.34
CA HIS A 50 8.99 12.86 -0.37
C HIS A 50 9.15 13.23 -1.86
N PRO A 51 9.82 14.35 -2.17
CA PRO A 51 9.95 14.87 -3.54
C PRO A 51 10.72 13.97 -4.52
N GLU A 52 11.43 12.97 -4.00
CA GLU A 52 12.10 11.92 -4.74
C GLU A 52 11.13 10.96 -5.44
N TYR A 53 9.93 10.75 -4.87
CA TYR A 53 8.86 9.96 -5.49
C TYR A 53 8.00 10.84 -6.41
N TRP A 54 8.05 10.53 -7.69
CA TRP A 54 7.28 11.24 -8.71
C TRP A 54 6.95 10.28 -9.86
N MET A 55 5.79 10.51 -10.49
CA MET A 55 5.42 9.83 -11.72
C MET A 55 4.62 10.74 -12.65
N TYR A 56 4.57 10.38 -13.92
CA TYR A 56 3.73 11.01 -14.92
C TYR A 56 2.75 10.00 -15.47
N LEU A 57 1.47 10.35 -15.46
CA LEU A 57 0.38 9.56 -16.01
C LEU A 57 -0.05 10.12 -17.36
N SER A 58 -0.36 9.25 -18.31
CA SER A 58 -1.13 9.54 -19.52
C SER A 58 -2.55 9.02 -19.32
N SER A 59 -3.54 9.91 -19.21
CA SER A 59 -4.93 9.55 -18.94
C SER A 59 -5.86 10.06 -20.05
N LEU A 60 -6.61 9.17 -20.71
CA LEU A 60 -7.64 9.55 -21.65
C LEU A 60 -8.80 10.26 -20.92
N PRO A 61 -9.51 11.21 -21.55
CA PRO A 61 -10.62 11.92 -20.92
C PRO A 61 -11.79 11.05 -20.45
N ASP A 62 -11.88 9.81 -20.91
CA ASP A 62 -12.89 8.83 -20.54
C ASP A 62 -12.51 7.93 -19.36
N ALA A 63 -11.23 7.94 -18.93
CA ALA A 63 -10.81 7.38 -17.65
C ALA A 63 -11.61 7.99 -16.51
N THR A 64 -11.74 7.26 -15.41
CA THR A 64 -12.40 7.70 -14.18
C THR A 64 -11.39 8.07 -13.10
N LEU A 65 -11.84 8.71 -12.02
CA LEU A 65 -10.99 8.87 -10.83
C LEU A 65 -10.70 7.51 -10.17
N GLU A 66 -11.60 6.54 -10.30
CA GLU A 66 -11.41 5.15 -9.83
C GLU A 66 -10.25 4.47 -10.59
N ASP A 67 -10.08 4.72 -11.88
CA ASP A 67 -8.94 4.19 -12.64
C ASP A 67 -7.60 4.79 -12.14
N ILE A 68 -7.59 6.08 -11.77
CA ILE A 68 -6.40 6.72 -11.17
C ILE A 68 -6.15 6.16 -9.76
N ASP A 69 -7.20 6.01 -8.95
CA ASP A 69 -7.12 5.43 -7.61
C ASP A 69 -6.46 4.06 -7.63
N LEU A 70 -6.97 3.15 -8.47
CA LEU A 70 -6.43 1.80 -8.62
C LEU A 70 -4.97 1.81 -9.07
N LEU A 71 -4.61 2.67 -10.03
CA LEU A 71 -3.23 2.82 -10.47
C LEU A 71 -2.32 3.28 -9.33
N LEU A 72 -2.73 4.28 -8.55
CA LEU A 72 -1.93 4.80 -7.43
C LEU A 72 -1.79 3.78 -6.31
N LYS A 73 -2.81 2.96 -6.07
CA LYS A 73 -2.80 1.85 -5.11
C LYS A 73 -1.87 0.73 -5.53
N ASP A 74 -1.98 0.29 -6.78
CA ASP A 74 -1.11 -0.76 -7.33
C ASP A 74 0.37 -0.34 -7.33
N ILE A 75 0.66 0.96 -7.48
CA ILE A 75 2.03 1.45 -7.59
C ILE A 75 2.63 1.90 -6.25
N TRP A 76 1.89 2.62 -5.41
CA TRP A 76 2.43 3.27 -4.22
C TRP A 76 1.64 2.99 -2.93
N MET A 77 0.33 2.75 -2.98
CA MET A 77 -0.50 2.93 -1.77
C MET A 77 -1.08 1.66 -1.14
N GLY A 78 -1.04 0.50 -1.80
CA GLY A 78 -1.76 -0.68 -1.32
C GLY A 78 -3.28 -0.56 -1.51
N ASP A 79 -4.01 -1.69 -1.48
CA ASP A 79 -5.41 -1.75 -1.91
C ASP A 79 -6.46 -1.67 -0.78
N ASP A 80 -6.04 -1.79 0.47
CA ASP A 80 -6.92 -1.91 1.65
C ASP A 80 -7.34 -0.55 2.23
N HIS A 81 -6.73 0.54 1.77
CA HIS A 81 -6.96 1.86 2.31
C HIS A 81 -8.08 2.66 1.60
N ILE A 82 -8.86 3.38 2.43
CA ILE A 82 -9.78 4.41 1.95
C ILE A 82 -8.98 5.58 1.40
N SER A 83 -9.46 6.12 0.29
CA SER A 83 -8.81 7.16 -0.48
C SER A 83 -9.81 8.22 -0.92
N SER A 84 -9.33 9.46 -1.10
CA SER A 84 -10.14 10.53 -1.66
C SER A 84 -9.34 11.49 -2.54
N PHE A 85 -9.99 12.04 -3.57
CA PHE A 85 -9.50 13.19 -4.33
C PHE A 85 -10.19 14.45 -3.85
N THR A 86 -9.44 15.54 -3.68
CA THR A 86 -10.01 16.88 -3.54
C THR A 86 -9.69 17.71 -4.79
N ILE A 87 -10.72 18.06 -5.56
CA ILE A 87 -10.62 18.78 -6.84
C ILE A 87 -11.50 20.02 -6.76
N GLU A 88 -10.90 21.21 -6.87
CA GLU A 88 -11.62 22.50 -6.77
C GLU A 88 -12.52 22.64 -5.52
N GLY A 89 -12.17 21.96 -4.42
CA GLY A 89 -12.91 21.97 -3.16
C GLY A 89 -14.04 20.93 -3.07
N GLU A 90 -14.25 20.12 -4.11
CA GLU A 90 -15.14 18.96 -4.08
C GLU A 90 -14.34 17.69 -3.74
N GLU A 91 -14.89 16.86 -2.86
CA GLU A 91 -14.29 15.59 -2.43
C GLU A 91 -14.93 14.39 -3.15
N TYR A 92 -14.08 13.47 -3.62
CA TYR A 92 -14.45 12.23 -4.30
C TYR A 92 -13.81 11.06 -3.55
N THR A 93 -14.60 10.28 -2.82
CA THR A 93 -14.14 9.21 -1.91
C THR A 93 -14.37 7.80 -2.48
N SER A 94 -13.56 6.82 -2.06
CA SER A 94 -13.72 5.40 -2.39
C SER A 94 -14.72 4.66 -1.47
N TYR A 95 -15.07 5.25 -0.32
CA TYR A 95 -15.97 4.68 0.70
C TYR A 95 -17.06 5.69 1.13
N PRO A 96 -18.31 5.29 1.47
CA PRO A 96 -18.85 3.93 1.59
C PRO A 96 -19.19 3.24 0.27
N ASP A 97 -19.26 4.00 -0.82
CA ASP A 97 -19.28 3.47 -2.18
C ASP A 97 -18.34 4.30 -3.08
N SER A 98 -17.71 3.65 -4.07
CA SER A 98 -16.82 4.33 -5.02
C SER A 98 -17.58 5.15 -6.07
N SER A 99 -18.88 5.40 -5.89
CA SER A 99 -19.70 6.05 -6.93
C SER A 99 -19.23 7.47 -7.25
N GLY A 100 -18.66 8.17 -6.25
CA GLY A 100 -18.01 9.46 -6.44
C GLY A 100 -16.84 9.37 -7.43
N MET A 101 -16.01 8.34 -7.31
CA MET A 101 -14.82 8.16 -8.15
C MET A 101 -15.13 7.68 -9.59
N LYS A 102 -16.35 7.22 -9.87
CA LYS A 102 -16.79 6.84 -11.24
C LYS A 102 -16.95 8.03 -12.19
N VAL A 103 -16.76 9.25 -11.71
CA VAL A 103 -16.72 10.43 -12.57
C VAL A 103 -15.54 10.36 -13.53
N ARG A 104 -15.79 10.71 -14.79
CA ARG A 104 -14.74 10.76 -15.81
C ARG A 104 -13.80 11.94 -15.57
N VAL A 105 -12.50 11.70 -15.69
CA VAL A 105 -11.45 12.72 -15.57
C VAL A 105 -11.70 13.89 -16.53
N GLY A 106 -12.20 13.64 -17.75
CA GLY A 106 -12.51 14.68 -18.72
C GLY A 106 -13.62 15.66 -18.31
N LYS A 107 -14.40 15.33 -17.27
CA LYS A 107 -15.41 16.22 -16.69
C LYS A 107 -14.86 17.12 -15.58
N VAL A 108 -13.88 16.61 -14.82
CA VAL A 108 -13.36 17.28 -13.62
C VAL A 108 -11.99 17.92 -13.84
N PHE A 109 -11.18 17.39 -14.75
CA PHE A 109 -9.82 17.87 -15.01
C PHE A 109 -9.75 18.95 -16.09
N ARG A 110 -9.00 20.02 -15.79
CA ARG A 110 -8.64 21.09 -16.73
C ARG A 110 -7.11 21.27 -16.73
N PRO A 111 -6.47 21.46 -17.90
CA PRO A 111 -5.05 21.76 -17.94
C PRO A 111 -4.69 22.98 -17.07
N GLY A 112 -3.59 22.87 -16.32
CA GLY A 112 -3.11 23.86 -15.37
C GLY A 112 -3.69 23.73 -13.96
N MET A 113 -4.65 22.83 -13.71
CA MET A 113 -5.19 22.64 -12.37
C MET A 113 -4.31 21.74 -11.51
N THR A 114 -4.46 21.91 -10.20
CA THR A 114 -3.88 21.03 -9.19
C THR A 114 -4.98 20.40 -8.36
N CYS A 115 -4.81 19.13 -8.00
CA CYS A 115 -5.66 18.45 -7.03
C CYS A 115 -4.81 17.64 -6.05
N THR A 116 -5.43 17.23 -4.94
CA THR A 116 -4.80 16.36 -3.96
C THR A 116 -5.49 15.01 -3.97
N TYR A 117 -4.70 13.97 -3.75
CA TYR A 117 -5.14 12.63 -3.45
C TYR A 117 -4.63 12.26 -2.06
N THR A 118 -5.50 11.75 -1.20
CA THR A 118 -5.13 11.32 0.14
C THR A 118 -5.49 9.84 0.28
N CYS A 119 -4.56 9.05 0.79
CA CYS A 119 -4.76 7.64 1.13
C CYS A 119 -4.33 7.39 2.57
N ASN A 120 -4.83 6.30 3.16
CA ASN A 120 -4.56 5.88 4.53
C ASN A 120 -5.02 6.92 5.57
N PHE A 121 -6.24 6.77 6.11
CA PHE A 121 -6.81 7.77 7.03
C PHE A 121 -6.08 7.87 8.38
N PHE A 122 -5.36 6.81 8.80
CA PHE A 122 -4.65 6.79 10.08
C PHE A 122 -3.27 7.44 9.98
N SER A 123 -2.59 7.27 8.85
CA SER A 123 -1.37 7.98 8.48
C SER A 123 -1.52 8.59 7.09
N PRO A 124 -2.21 9.75 6.98
CA PRO A 124 -2.57 10.35 5.69
C PRO A 124 -1.34 10.59 4.82
N THR A 125 -1.25 9.80 3.76
CA THR A 125 -0.28 10.00 2.70
C THR A 125 -0.92 10.86 1.62
N VAL A 126 -0.37 12.04 1.41
CA VAL A 126 -0.90 13.02 0.47
C VAL A 126 -0.05 13.03 -0.79
N LEU A 127 -0.70 12.87 -1.94
CA LEU A 127 -0.14 13.08 -3.26
C LEU A 127 -0.69 14.35 -3.87
N HIS A 128 0.19 15.12 -4.50
CA HIS A 128 -0.19 16.27 -5.32
C HIS A 128 -0.21 15.87 -6.79
N LEU A 129 -1.31 16.20 -7.46
CA LEU A 129 -1.50 15.98 -8.88
C LEU A 129 -1.53 17.32 -9.60
N VAL A 130 -0.70 17.46 -10.64
CA VAL A 130 -0.69 18.63 -11.54
C VAL A 130 -1.13 18.18 -12.92
N VAL A 131 -2.29 18.65 -13.36
CA VAL A 131 -2.86 18.31 -14.67
C VAL A 131 -2.28 19.24 -15.72
N MET A 132 -1.54 18.70 -16.69
CA MET A 132 -0.86 19.47 -17.72
C MET A 132 -1.63 19.46 -19.06
N GLU A 133 -0.97 19.90 -20.13
CA GLU A 133 -1.52 19.90 -21.47
C GLU A 133 -1.95 18.51 -21.94
N ARG A 134 -2.92 18.49 -22.86
CA ARG A 134 -3.32 17.24 -23.51
C ARG A 134 -2.32 16.84 -24.59
N GLN A 135 -1.82 15.61 -24.51
CA GLN A 135 -0.80 15.01 -25.37
C GLN A 135 -1.38 13.83 -26.18
N PRO A 136 -0.67 13.31 -27.20
CA PRO A 136 -1.00 12.00 -27.75
C PRO A 136 -1.08 10.96 -26.64
N ALA A 137 -2.06 10.06 -26.71
CA ALA A 137 -2.19 8.98 -25.75
C ALA A 137 -1.02 7.99 -25.90
N TYR A 138 -0.45 7.59 -24.76
CA TYR A 138 0.53 6.52 -24.66
C TYR A 138 -0.06 5.29 -23.93
N THR A 139 -1.39 5.22 -23.82
CA THR A 139 -2.07 4.16 -23.09
C THR A 139 -1.98 2.82 -23.83
N PRO A 140 -1.95 1.69 -23.10
CA PRO A 140 -2.13 0.36 -23.69
C PRO A 140 -3.40 0.30 -24.56
N ALA A 141 -3.43 -0.61 -25.54
CA ALA A 141 -4.52 -0.69 -26.53
C ALA A 141 -5.95 -0.78 -25.96
N HIS A 142 -6.10 -1.15 -24.68
CA HIS A 142 -7.38 -1.33 -24.01
C HIS A 142 -7.54 -0.57 -22.68
N ASP A 143 -6.54 0.20 -22.27
CA ASP A 143 -6.61 0.98 -21.02
C ASP A 143 -6.82 2.46 -21.29
N SER A 144 -7.47 3.11 -20.34
CA SER A 144 -7.77 4.54 -20.35
C SER A 144 -6.68 5.36 -19.65
N ILE A 145 -5.74 4.72 -18.96
CA ILE A 145 -4.66 5.35 -18.20
C ILE A 145 -3.38 4.51 -18.21
N CYS A 146 -2.22 5.16 -18.07
CA CYS A 146 -0.91 4.53 -18.08
C CYS A 146 0.14 5.40 -17.38
N VAL A 147 1.15 4.81 -16.74
CA VAL A 147 2.35 5.51 -16.28
C VAL A 147 3.34 5.64 -17.43
N VAL A 148 3.77 6.85 -17.75
CA VAL A 148 4.66 7.13 -18.89
C VAL A 148 6.07 7.53 -18.47
N ALA A 149 6.25 7.90 -17.20
CA ALA A 149 7.54 8.09 -16.56
C ALA A 149 7.40 8.01 -15.05
N ARG A 150 8.46 7.62 -14.34
CA ARG A 150 8.52 7.71 -12.87
C ARG A 150 9.96 7.78 -12.39
N ASN A 151 10.13 8.08 -11.10
CA ASN A 151 11.41 8.03 -10.42
C ASN A 151 12.09 6.66 -10.59
N SER A 152 13.41 6.65 -10.49
CA SER A 152 14.16 5.40 -10.35
C SER A 152 14.02 4.93 -8.91
N ARG A 153 14.05 3.60 -8.69
CA ARG A 153 14.11 3.03 -7.35
C ARG A 153 15.27 3.66 -6.58
N ILE A 154 14.99 4.11 -5.36
CA ILE A 154 15.96 4.79 -4.53
C ILE A 154 17.00 3.77 -4.06
N PRO A 155 18.30 3.99 -4.29
CA PRO A 155 19.33 3.08 -3.84
C PRO A 155 19.62 3.30 -2.36
N TYR A 156 19.54 2.23 -1.57
CA TYR A 156 19.99 2.19 -0.18
C TYR A 156 21.30 1.40 -0.08
N ASP A 157 22.13 1.74 0.90
CA ASP A 157 23.33 0.97 1.21
C ASP A 157 23.00 -0.03 2.32
N CYS A 158 23.55 -1.23 2.23
CA CYS A 158 23.39 -2.29 3.21
C CYS A 158 24.17 -1.92 4.47
N ASP A 159 23.49 -2.00 5.62
CA ASP A 159 24.05 -1.62 6.92
C ASP A 159 25.18 -2.55 7.37
N ILE A 160 25.25 -3.77 6.83
CA ILE A 160 26.23 -4.81 7.20
C ILE A 160 27.53 -4.66 6.41
N CYS A 161 27.44 -4.48 5.08
CA CYS A 161 28.61 -4.54 4.20
C CYS A 161 28.81 -3.33 3.29
N GLY A 162 27.85 -2.41 3.21
CA GLY A 162 27.91 -1.21 2.38
C GLY A 162 27.66 -1.41 0.88
N SER A 163 27.34 -2.62 0.42
CA SER A 163 26.82 -2.83 -0.95
C SER A 163 25.40 -2.27 -1.09
N LYS A 164 24.79 -2.33 -2.27
CA LYS A 164 23.37 -1.95 -2.40
C LYS A 164 22.47 -2.92 -1.65
N ALA A 165 21.53 -2.37 -0.88
CA ALA A 165 20.51 -3.12 -0.18
C ALA A 165 19.35 -3.45 -1.10
N ASP A 166 18.75 -4.61 -0.89
CA ASP A 166 17.61 -5.13 -1.65
C ASP A 166 16.41 -5.36 -0.72
N PHE A 167 16.67 -5.59 0.57
CA PHE A 167 15.68 -5.96 1.58
C PHE A 167 15.69 -5.00 2.76
N PHE A 168 14.54 -4.90 3.43
CA PHE A 168 14.34 -4.18 4.67
C PHE A 168 13.77 -5.13 5.72
N CYS A 169 14.35 -5.12 6.92
CA CYS A 169 13.86 -5.86 8.09
C CYS A 169 13.21 -4.89 9.10
N ASP A 170 11.92 -5.08 9.37
CA ASP A 170 11.12 -4.23 10.25
C ASP A 170 11.50 -4.41 11.73
N GLU A 171 11.67 -5.66 12.17
CA GLU A 171 12.18 -5.99 13.52
C GLU A 171 13.50 -5.26 13.82
N CYS A 172 14.50 -5.40 12.95
CA CYS A 172 15.78 -4.71 13.12
C CYS A 172 15.65 -3.19 13.15
N TYR A 173 14.70 -2.61 12.40
CA TYR A 173 14.47 -1.17 12.44
C TYR A 173 13.93 -0.74 13.81
N HIS A 174 12.95 -1.46 14.35
CA HIS A 174 12.34 -1.17 15.63
C HIS A 174 13.27 -1.42 16.83
N GLU A 175 14.17 -2.40 16.72
CA GLU A 175 15.19 -2.69 17.74
C GLU A 175 16.43 -1.80 17.65
N GLY A 176 16.53 -0.94 16.62
CA GLY A 176 17.68 -0.06 16.40
C GLY A 176 18.94 -0.78 15.89
N GLY A 177 18.75 -1.87 15.16
CA GLY A 177 19.78 -2.69 14.52
C GLY A 177 20.12 -2.25 13.09
N THR A 178 20.30 -3.23 12.20
CA THR A 178 20.76 -3.05 10.81
C THR A 178 19.68 -3.48 9.81
N PRO A 179 18.64 -2.67 9.58
CA PRO A 179 17.46 -3.07 8.81
C PRO A 179 17.68 -3.17 7.30
N LEU A 180 18.67 -2.46 6.72
CA LEU A 180 18.91 -2.48 5.27
C LEU A 180 19.90 -3.60 4.90
N ILE A 181 19.41 -4.59 4.16
CA ILE A 181 20.12 -5.86 3.93
C ILE A 181 20.25 -6.09 2.43
N CYS A 182 21.46 -6.44 1.96
CA CYS A 182 21.66 -6.87 0.59
C CYS A 182 21.45 -8.37 0.43
N LYS A 183 21.27 -8.83 -0.81
CA LYS A 183 21.12 -10.25 -1.13
C LYS A 183 22.23 -11.18 -0.64
N HIS A 184 23.44 -10.67 -0.41
CA HIS A 184 24.56 -11.47 0.11
C HIS A 184 24.55 -11.58 1.63
N CYS A 185 23.97 -10.62 2.34
CA CYS A 185 23.89 -10.62 3.80
C CYS A 185 22.60 -11.29 4.31
N LEU A 186 21.54 -11.33 3.50
CA LEU A 186 20.26 -11.96 3.86
C LEU A 186 20.41 -13.41 4.41
N PRO A 187 21.21 -14.32 3.82
CA PRO A 187 21.33 -15.69 4.33
C PRO A 187 21.95 -15.81 5.74
N HIS A 188 22.61 -14.75 6.20
CA HIS A 188 23.25 -14.64 7.53
C HIS A 188 22.43 -13.79 8.50
N HIS A 189 21.24 -13.37 8.09
CA HIS A 189 20.29 -12.66 8.93
C HIS A 189 19.46 -13.66 9.74
N ASN A 190 18.98 -13.23 10.92
CA ASN A 190 18.37 -14.12 11.92
C ASN A 190 16.98 -13.63 12.39
N CYS A 191 16.38 -12.63 11.75
CA CYS A 191 15.02 -12.21 12.07
C CYS A 191 13.99 -13.09 11.36
N SER A 192 12.75 -13.09 11.85
CA SER A 192 11.65 -13.81 11.20
C SER A 192 11.48 -13.38 9.74
N TYR A 193 11.17 -14.32 8.86
CA TYR A 193 10.92 -14.02 7.45
C TYR A 193 9.75 -13.04 7.26
N GLU A 194 8.77 -13.03 8.18
CA GLU A 194 7.59 -12.14 8.15
C GLU A 194 7.99 -10.66 8.31
N GLU A 195 9.15 -10.42 8.90
CA GLU A 195 9.69 -9.09 9.17
C GLU A 195 10.51 -8.54 8.00
N ILE A 196 10.75 -9.35 6.95
CA ILE A 196 11.66 -9.00 5.85
C ILE A 196 10.87 -8.85 4.55
N GLN A 197 11.05 -7.70 3.91
CA GLN A 197 10.47 -7.41 2.59
C GLN A 197 11.53 -6.92 1.61
N VAL A 198 11.28 -7.10 0.31
CA VAL A 198 11.99 -6.34 -0.72
C VAL A 198 11.72 -4.85 -0.49
N ILE A 199 12.75 -4.01 -0.47
CA ILE A 199 12.58 -2.55 -0.27
C ILE A 199 11.65 -2.02 -1.36
N PRO A 200 10.45 -1.52 -1.07
CA PRO A 200 9.51 -1.08 -2.10
C PRO A 200 9.86 0.28 -2.71
N ASP A 201 9.50 0.52 -3.98
CA ASP A 201 9.62 1.83 -4.64
C ASP A 201 8.36 2.68 -4.38
N SER A 202 8.10 2.96 -3.10
CA SER A 202 6.89 3.64 -2.63
C SER A 202 7.18 4.70 -1.56
N PRO A 203 6.45 5.85 -1.57
CA PRO A 203 6.48 6.82 -0.48
C PRO A 203 5.99 6.27 0.87
N LEU A 204 5.36 5.09 0.91
CA LEU A 204 4.99 4.41 2.15
C LEU A 204 6.17 3.69 2.83
N PHE A 205 7.31 3.55 2.14
CA PHE A 205 8.47 2.88 2.70
C PHE A 205 8.95 3.55 4.00
N GLY A 206 9.00 2.77 5.09
CA GLY A 206 9.34 3.24 6.44
C GLY A 206 8.17 3.88 7.20
N ILE A 207 6.97 3.89 6.62
CA ILE A 207 5.72 4.32 7.26
C ILE A 207 4.81 3.12 7.51
N GLU A 208 4.64 2.27 6.49
CA GLU A 208 3.79 1.08 6.51
C GLU A 208 4.36 -0.01 5.61
N TYR A 209 4.02 -1.26 5.93
CA TYR A 209 4.36 -2.40 5.08
C TYR A 209 3.65 -2.28 3.72
N PHE A 210 4.41 -2.39 2.64
CA PHE A 210 3.86 -2.38 1.28
C PHE A 210 4.68 -3.32 0.39
N ALA A 211 4.08 -4.44 0.03
CA ALA A 211 4.65 -5.37 -0.92
C ALA A 211 4.23 -5.00 -2.35
N GLU A 212 5.20 -4.67 -3.19
CA GLU A 212 4.94 -4.47 -4.62
C GLU A 212 4.57 -5.80 -5.28
N GLU A 213 3.57 -5.77 -6.16
CA GLU A 213 3.13 -6.92 -6.97
C GLU A 213 3.46 -6.67 -8.45
N PRO A 214 4.60 -7.17 -8.98
CA PRO A 214 5.09 -6.83 -10.31
C PRO A 214 4.06 -6.98 -11.44
N ASP A 215 3.19 -7.99 -11.35
CA ASP A 215 2.14 -8.26 -12.34
C ASP A 215 1.01 -7.21 -12.31
N ARG A 216 0.70 -6.62 -11.14
CA ARG A 216 -0.20 -5.47 -11.04
C ARG A 216 0.46 -4.21 -11.57
N LEU A 217 1.74 -3.99 -11.26
CA LEU A 217 2.50 -2.82 -11.72
C LEU A 217 2.62 -2.78 -13.24
N VAL A 218 2.99 -3.90 -13.88
CA VAL A 218 3.27 -3.94 -15.33
C VAL A 218 2.04 -3.62 -16.18
N ARG A 219 0.83 -3.92 -15.68
CA ARG A 219 -0.43 -3.57 -16.33
C ARG A 219 -0.54 -2.07 -16.62
N TRP A 220 0.01 -1.23 -15.76
CA TRP A 220 -0.07 0.23 -15.91
C TRP A 220 1.02 0.81 -16.82
N TYR A 221 1.96 0.00 -17.29
CA TYR A 221 3.11 0.45 -18.08
C TYR A 221 2.81 0.34 -19.59
N PRO A 222 3.55 1.07 -20.44
CA PRO A 222 3.39 0.95 -21.89
C PRO A 222 3.67 -0.47 -22.39
N GLU A 223 3.16 -0.82 -23.58
CA GLU A 223 3.39 -2.14 -24.17
C GLU A 223 4.89 -2.48 -24.29
N GLY A 224 5.22 -3.74 -23.99
CA GLY A 224 6.58 -4.28 -24.09
C GLY A 224 7.37 -4.30 -22.79
N TRP A 225 6.78 -3.85 -21.67
CA TRP A 225 7.32 -4.09 -20.33
C TRP A 225 6.90 -5.47 -19.81
N THR A 226 7.75 -6.07 -18.98
CA THR A 226 7.51 -7.35 -18.28
C THR A 226 7.68 -7.15 -16.78
N SER A 227 7.02 -7.98 -15.95
CA SER A 227 7.14 -7.92 -14.49
C SER A 227 8.60 -8.07 -14.02
N ASP A 228 9.35 -8.97 -14.64
CA ASP A 228 10.77 -9.23 -14.36
C ASP A 228 11.69 -8.00 -14.57
N GLU A 229 11.29 -7.07 -15.45
CA GLU A 229 12.01 -5.82 -15.68
C GLU A 229 11.72 -4.75 -14.61
N ILE A 230 10.64 -4.92 -13.83
CA ILE A 230 10.22 -3.98 -12.78
C ILE A 230 10.86 -4.37 -11.44
N ILE A 231 10.72 -5.64 -11.05
CA ILE A 231 11.36 -6.20 -9.86
C ILE A 231 11.99 -7.53 -10.25
N SER A 232 13.25 -7.72 -9.85
CA SER A 232 13.97 -8.95 -10.17
C SER A 232 13.35 -10.15 -9.44
N PRO A 233 12.95 -11.23 -10.16
CA PRO A 233 12.43 -12.44 -9.54
C PRO A 233 13.42 -13.08 -8.55
N GLU A 234 14.73 -12.89 -8.78
CA GLU A 234 15.81 -13.37 -7.90
C GLU A 234 15.61 -12.92 -6.43
N LEU A 235 15.03 -11.72 -6.21
CA LEU A 235 14.83 -11.20 -4.86
C LEU A 235 13.76 -11.96 -4.10
N TYR A 236 12.65 -12.32 -4.75
CA TYR A 236 11.60 -13.12 -4.12
C TYR A 236 12.04 -14.58 -3.98
N GLU A 237 12.76 -15.14 -4.96
CA GLU A 237 13.38 -16.47 -4.83
C GLU A 237 14.40 -16.54 -3.66
N LEU A 238 15.02 -15.42 -3.29
CA LEU A 238 15.89 -15.31 -2.12
C LEU A 238 15.09 -15.27 -0.82
N LEU A 239 13.96 -14.55 -0.78
CA LEU A 239 13.07 -14.54 0.38
C LEU A 239 12.41 -15.89 0.60
N ASP A 240 11.97 -16.57 -0.45
CA ASP A 240 11.38 -17.91 -0.37
C ASP A 240 12.39 -18.91 0.22
N ARG A 241 13.65 -18.87 -0.21
CA ARG A 241 14.71 -19.70 0.39
C ARG A 241 15.04 -19.33 1.83
N TYR A 242 14.96 -18.04 2.17
CA TYR A 242 15.13 -17.59 3.54
C TYR A 242 14.00 -18.12 4.43
N PHE A 243 12.77 -18.10 3.94
CA PHE A 243 11.60 -18.68 4.59
C PHE A 243 11.73 -20.19 4.78
N GLU A 244 12.09 -20.94 3.73
CA GLU A 244 12.30 -22.40 3.82
C GLU A 244 13.32 -22.76 4.90
N LYS A 245 14.45 -22.05 4.95
CA LYS A 245 15.48 -22.24 5.98
C LYS A 245 14.95 -21.95 7.38
N TYR A 246 14.19 -20.87 7.56
CA TYR A 246 13.60 -20.51 8.85
C TYR A 246 12.64 -21.60 9.36
N MET A 247 11.80 -22.14 8.47
CA MET A 247 10.88 -23.23 8.81
C MET A 247 11.60 -24.54 9.16
N GLU A 248 12.71 -24.87 8.49
CA GLU A 248 13.52 -26.04 8.82
C GLU A 248 14.17 -25.92 10.22
N GLU A 249 14.64 -24.72 10.60
CA GLU A 249 15.23 -24.46 11.91
C GLU A 249 14.19 -24.55 13.05
N ASP A 250 12.95 -24.08 12.81
CA ASP A 250 11.84 -24.18 13.76
C ASP A 250 11.34 -25.64 13.92
N GLU A 251 11.26 -26.44 12.85
CA GLU A 251 10.90 -27.86 12.95
C GLU A 251 11.98 -28.67 13.71
N GLU A 252 13.26 -28.32 13.55
CA GLU A 252 14.35 -28.98 14.28
C GLU A 252 14.34 -28.66 15.79
N CYS A 253 13.90 -27.45 16.20
CA CYS A 253 13.74 -27.14 17.62
C CYS A 253 12.52 -27.84 18.24
N ASP A 254 11.41 -27.96 17.52
CA ASP A 254 10.21 -28.67 18.00
C ASP A 254 10.45 -30.18 18.21
N LEU A 255 11.35 -30.79 17.43
CA LEU A 255 11.72 -32.19 17.61
C LEU A 255 12.67 -32.42 18.80
N GLN A 256 13.52 -31.44 19.13
CA GLN A 256 14.45 -31.54 20.26
C GLN A 256 13.75 -31.38 21.62
N ASP A 257 12.64 -30.63 21.68
CA ASP A 257 11.84 -30.47 22.92
C ASP A 257 10.90 -31.68 23.19
N SER A 258 10.77 -32.62 22.25
CA SER A 258 9.89 -33.78 22.39
C SER A 258 10.55 -35.03 23.01
N ASP A 259 11.86 -34.99 23.26
CA ASP A 259 12.66 -36.12 23.77
C ASP A 259 12.96 -36.05 25.29
N GLU A 260 12.41 -35.08 26.05
CA GLU A 260 12.68 -34.93 27.51
C GLU A 260 11.54 -35.35 28.47
N ASP A 261 10.52 -36.10 28.05
CA ASP A 261 9.46 -36.62 28.94
C ASP A 261 9.36 -38.17 28.95
N GLU A 262 10.47 -38.86 29.27
CA GLU A 262 10.41 -40.24 29.81
C GLU A 262 11.08 -40.27 31.19
N ASP A 263 10.28 -40.08 32.25
CA ASP A 263 10.30 -40.83 33.52
C ASP A 263 9.78 -39.99 34.69
N ASP A 264 8.45 -39.93 34.86
CA ASP A 264 7.86 -39.66 36.18
C ASP A 264 6.82 -40.75 36.51
N GLU A 265 7.22 -41.66 37.40
CA GLU A 265 6.36 -42.68 38.00
C GLU A 265 5.15 -42.03 38.69
N VAL A 266 3.95 -42.25 38.15
CA VAL A 266 2.70 -41.88 38.82
C VAL A 266 2.27 -42.99 39.80
N PRO A 267 2.14 -42.74 41.12
CA PRO A 267 1.59 -43.74 42.03
C PRO A 267 0.06 -43.80 41.92
N SER A 268 -0.45 -44.99 41.63
CA SER A 268 -1.87 -45.34 41.54
C SER A 268 -2.67 -45.02 42.82
N VAL A 269 -3.79 -44.31 42.70
CA VAL A 269 -4.82 -44.19 43.74
C VAL A 269 -6.17 -44.74 43.21
N PRO A 270 -6.86 -45.65 43.91
CA PRO A 270 -8.04 -46.31 43.37
C PRO A 270 -9.35 -45.54 43.65
N GLY A 271 -10.11 -45.32 42.57
CA GLY A 271 -11.56 -45.54 42.49
C GLY A 271 -12.52 -44.53 43.13
N ARG A 272 -13.29 -43.83 42.29
CA ARG A 272 -14.74 -43.69 42.52
C ARG A 272 -15.52 -43.43 41.23
N SER A 273 -16.56 -44.23 41.07
CA SER A 273 -17.55 -44.29 40.00
C SER A 273 -18.50 -43.07 39.98
N GLY A 274 -18.87 -42.63 38.77
CA GLY A 274 -19.94 -41.67 38.53
C GLY A 274 -20.32 -41.62 37.05
N SER A 275 -21.55 -42.00 36.72
CA SER A 275 -22.09 -42.22 35.38
C SER A 275 -22.57 -40.94 34.65
N LEU A 276 -22.60 -41.01 33.31
CA LEU A 276 -23.12 -40.06 32.31
C LEU A 276 -24.61 -39.67 32.46
N PRO A 277 -25.10 -38.64 31.74
CA PRO A 277 -25.86 -38.93 30.50
C PRO A 277 -25.59 -38.00 29.28
N PRO A 278 -26.08 -38.36 28.07
CA PRO A 278 -25.61 -37.86 26.76
C PRO A 278 -26.64 -37.04 25.93
N GLY A 279 -26.16 -36.40 24.84
CA GLY A 279 -26.95 -35.75 23.77
C GLY A 279 -27.05 -34.22 23.93
N VAL A 280 -26.80 -33.38 22.91
CA VAL A 280 -27.65 -33.16 21.72
C VAL A 280 -26.82 -32.60 20.55
N LYS A 281 -27.22 -32.97 19.33
CA LYS A 281 -26.65 -32.68 18.01
C LYS A 281 -26.89 -31.24 17.55
N TYR A 282 -26.00 -30.76 16.66
CA TYR A 282 -26.15 -29.56 15.85
C TYR A 282 -27.28 -29.70 14.83
N ASP A 283 -28.04 -28.61 14.61
CA ASP A 283 -28.90 -28.44 13.44
C ASP A 283 -28.67 -27.07 12.78
N ARG A 284 -28.63 -27.12 11.43
CA ARG A 284 -28.31 -26.04 10.49
C ARG A 284 -29.49 -25.89 9.53
N LYS A 285 -30.21 -24.77 9.59
CA LYS A 285 -31.14 -24.14 8.61
C LYS A 285 -32.12 -23.26 9.42
N ASP A 286 -32.38 -22.00 9.07
CA ASP A 286 -33.06 -21.57 7.85
C ASP A 286 -32.66 -20.15 7.40
N SER A 287 -32.92 -19.93 6.11
CA SER A 287 -32.71 -18.75 5.28
C SER A 287 -33.93 -17.80 5.27
N GLU A 288 -33.66 -16.55 4.89
CA GLU A 288 -34.56 -15.59 4.22
C GLU A 288 -35.74 -14.98 5.00
N ASP A 289 -35.58 -13.72 5.43
CA ASP A 289 -36.39 -12.56 5.01
C ASP A 289 -36.19 -11.37 5.97
N MET A 290 -35.48 -10.31 5.54
CA MET A 290 -35.71 -8.97 6.10
C MET A 290 -35.22 -7.87 5.15
N LYS A 291 -36.08 -7.45 4.22
CA LYS A 291 -36.02 -6.07 3.68
C LYS A 291 -36.74 -5.15 4.65
N SER A 292 -36.05 -4.11 5.15
CA SER A 292 -36.49 -2.70 5.14
C SER A 292 -36.03 -1.92 6.38
N THR A 293 -35.40 -0.77 6.08
CA THR A 293 -35.37 0.49 6.85
C THR A 293 -34.79 0.47 8.27
N VAL A 294 -33.53 0.92 8.39
CA VAL A 294 -32.96 1.38 9.66
C VAL A 294 -33.07 2.92 9.71
N PRO A 295 -33.77 3.52 10.69
CA PRO A 295 -33.87 4.97 10.83
C PRO A 295 -32.52 5.61 11.19
N SER A 296 -32.33 6.88 10.81
CA SER A 296 -31.05 7.63 10.94
C SER A 296 -30.56 7.87 12.38
N GLY A 297 -31.16 7.23 13.39
CA GLY A 297 -30.74 7.28 14.79
C GLY A 297 -29.86 6.10 15.24
N PHE A 298 -29.76 5.02 14.45
CA PHE A 298 -28.99 3.83 14.83
C PHE A 298 -27.48 4.00 14.65
N VAL A 299 -27.05 4.86 13.72
CA VAL A 299 -25.63 5.10 13.42
C VAL A 299 -24.93 5.84 14.57
N SER A 300 -25.62 6.77 15.25
CA SER A 300 -25.02 7.41 16.43
C SER A 300 -24.80 6.41 17.57
N THR A 301 -25.68 5.42 17.71
CA THR A 301 -25.62 4.45 18.79
C THR A 301 -24.41 3.50 18.66
N LEU A 302 -24.03 3.14 17.44
CA LEU A 302 -22.86 2.29 17.18
C LEU A 302 -21.54 3.04 17.37
N ILE A 303 -21.48 4.31 16.96
CA ILE A 303 -20.31 5.18 17.21
C ILE A 303 -20.13 5.39 18.71
N ASP A 304 -21.21 5.64 19.45
CA ASP A 304 -21.16 5.80 20.90
C ASP A 304 -20.76 4.50 21.63
N LEU A 305 -21.18 3.33 21.12
CA LEU A 305 -20.76 2.02 21.61
C LEU A 305 -19.27 1.76 21.34
N CYS A 306 -18.76 2.09 20.15
CA CYS A 306 -17.34 2.00 19.83
C CYS A 306 -16.49 2.94 20.70
N ILE A 307 -16.92 4.20 20.87
CA ILE A 307 -16.22 5.16 21.74
C ILE A 307 -16.23 4.68 23.21
N LYS A 308 -17.34 4.09 23.67
CA LYS A 308 -17.46 3.58 25.03
C LYS A 308 -16.54 2.39 25.28
N GLU A 309 -16.44 1.47 24.33
CA GLU A 309 -15.57 0.30 24.48
C GLU A 309 -14.10 0.69 24.33
N MET A 310 -13.76 1.64 23.44
CA MET A 310 -12.43 2.24 23.36
C MET A 310 -12.01 2.89 24.70
N ARG A 311 -12.89 3.66 25.35
CA ARG A 311 -12.58 4.26 26.67
C ARG A 311 -12.34 3.23 27.76
N LYS A 312 -13.01 2.09 27.70
CA LYS A 312 -12.88 0.97 28.65
C LYS A 312 -11.58 0.19 28.44
N SER A 313 -11.17 -0.03 27.18
CA SER A 313 -9.90 -0.69 26.83
C SER A 313 -8.67 0.13 27.20
N TYR A 314 -8.77 1.47 27.09
CA TYR A 314 -7.64 2.38 27.34
C TYR A 314 -7.69 3.09 28.71
N GLY A 315 -8.64 2.74 29.59
CA GLY A 315 -8.72 3.30 30.95
C GLY A 315 -8.93 4.81 31.01
N ILE A 316 -9.56 5.41 30.00
CA ILE A 316 -9.73 6.87 29.90
C ILE A 316 -11.04 7.27 30.60
N GLU A 317 -10.93 7.77 31.83
CA GLU A 317 -12.08 8.42 32.49
C GLU A 317 -12.37 9.80 31.88
N PRO A 318 -13.65 10.16 31.66
CA PRO A 318 -14.01 11.47 31.14
C PRO A 318 -13.65 12.56 32.16
N LYS A 319 -12.82 13.52 31.74
CA LYS A 319 -12.58 14.75 32.51
C LYS A 319 -13.90 15.47 32.73
N THR A 320 -14.30 15.58 33.99
CA THR A 320 -15.40 16.44 34.42
C THR A 320 -15.11 17.88 34.00
N THR A 321 -15.97 18.43 33.16
CA THR A 321 -15.98 19.83 32.73
C THR A 321 -15.96 20.78 33.93
N LEU A 322 -14.87 21.52 34.11
CA LEU A 322 -14.84 22.67 34.99
C LEU A 322 -15.49 23.87 34.30
N ASN A 323 -16.56 24.34 34.94
CA ASN A 323 -17.31 25.57 34.81
C ASN A 323 -16.89 26.64 33.79
N LYS A 324 -17.90 26.99 32.96
CA LYS A 324 -18.13 28.34 32.41
C LYS A 324 -18.07 29.39 33.52
N ASN A 325 -17.18 30.37 33.40
CA ASN A 325 -17.38 31.78 33.76
C ASN A 325 -16.02 32.49 33.72
N LEU A 326 -15.76 33.33 32.70
CA LEU A 326 -14.94 34.55 32.77
C LEU A 326 -14.83 35.17 31.36
N PHE A 327 -15.86 35.93 31.01
CA PHE A 327 -15.73 37.14 30.17
C PHE A 327 -16.65 38.20 30.79
N GLN A 328 -16.05 39.09 31.57
CA GLN A 328 -16.39 40.51 31.59
C GLN A 328 -15.18 41.24 31.01
#